data_AF-A0A842W293-F1
#
_entry.id   AF-A0A842W293-F1
#
_cell.length_a   1.000
_cell.length_b   1.000
_cell.length_c   1.000
_cell.angle_alpha   90.00
_cell.angle_beta   90.00
_cell.angle_gamma   90.00
#
_symmetry.space_group_name_H-M   'P 1'
#
loop_
_entity.id
_entity.type
_entity.pdbx_description
1 polymer ?
#
loop_
_entity_poly.entity_id
_entity_poly.type
_entity_poly.pdbx_seq_one_letter_code
_entity_poly.pdbx_strand_id
1 'polypeptide(L)'
;MKRRVFYLMVMLISALIALISALTSDLSPKSILSSILIGLWIFITSLFLSKIRSLREFNSPHNRGFLIVTALIVGVFYTYWGIFTGILAENLTDNDSLYISLWSLIFGVPYLLYSFIQIWKSFQKYYSIYFGMKSMNARKFAIFCVMFVIIIEIILSLISAGQVEPIDFDFAPNYDTPNYILLIFSILLVLILIVFGFIRKPVDISEISTSEISARMDRVSRRAEERARRARDTERRAREADRRRDAGRRQKAREAKRRRELERRKRAQEAKAKSKRRSQKKRKSKRVSSKKKKKAKAAKLRFYKRLRPKTTVLTKEDFKCIFCFEIPKYPEDKGRGVVLCPVCNYPAHADEFKEWSQSSPLCSRCDSPIPAKFRRNPKVYSVKDYYQACRFWLKRMKKK
;
A
#
# COMPACT_ATOMS: atom_id res chain seq x y z
N MET A 1 4.67 18.29 -10.96
CA MET A 1 3.75 19.16 -10.19
C MET A 1 3.55 18.61 -8.78
N LYS A 2 3.69 19.43 -7.72
CA LYS A 2 3.42 18.95 -6.33
C LYS A 2 1.93 18.63 -6.21
N ARG A 3 1.55 17.51 -5.58
CA ARG A 3 0.13 17.08 -5.45
C ARG A 3 -0.81 18.19 -4.95
N ARG A 4 -0.32 19.04 -4.03
CA ARG A 4 -1.06 20.21 -3.52
C ARG A 4 -1.42 21.22 -4.61
N VAL A 5 -0.52 21.43 -5.58
CA VAL A 5 -0.75 22.36 -6.70
C VAL A 5 -1.81 21.81 -7.65
N PHE A 6 -1.80 20.49 -7.92
CA PHE A 6 -2.85 19.87 -8.73
C PHE A 6 -4.24 20.08 -8.11
N TYR A 7 -4.39 19.79 -6.82
CA TYR A 7 -5.67 19.95 -6.13
C TYR A 7 -6.14 21.41 -6.08
N LEU A 8 -5.22 22.34 -5.81
CA LEU A 8 -5.53 23.75 -5.81
C LEU A 8 -5.94 24.24 -7.21
N MET A 9 -5.31 23.74 -8.28
CA MET A 9 -5.73 24.05 -9.65
C MET A 9 -7.12 23.48 -9.97
N VAL A 10 -7.45 22.25 -9.56
CA VAL A 10 -8.79 21.68 -9.79
C VAL A 10 -9.85 22.55 -9.11
N MET A 11 -9.64 22.92 -7.84
CA MET A 11 -10.59 23.77 -7.11
C MET A 11 -10.71 25.16 -7.74
N LEU A 12 -9.59 25.78 -8.14
CA LEU A 12 -9.61 27.09 -8.80
C LEU A 12 -10.29 27.04 -10.16
N ILE A 13 -10.06 26.00 -10.96
CA ILE A 13 -10.72 25.83 -12.26
C ILE A 13 -12.23 25.67 -12.06
N SER A 14 -12.66 24.84 -11.11
CA SER A 14 -14.09 24.67 -10.82
C SER A 14 -14.73 25.96 -10.29
N ALA A 15 -14.03 26.70 -9.43
CA ALA A 15 -14.50 28.01 -8.96
C ALA A 15 -14.55 29.04 -10.10
N LEU A 16 -13.57 29.02 -11.00
CA LEU A 16 -13.52 29.91 -12.17
C LEU A 16 -14.64 29.57 -13.16
N ILE A 17 -14.92 28.29 -13.40
CA ILE A 17 -16.06 27.85 -14.23
C ILE A 17 -17.36 28.35 -13.57
N ALA A 18 -17.54 28.13 -12.27
CA ALA A 18 -18.71 28.60 -11.55
C ALA A 18 -18.85 30.14 -11.61
N LEU A 19 -17.75 30.88 -11.51
CA LEU A 19 -17.73 32.34 -11.60
C LEU A 19 -18.04 32.84 -13.02
N ILE A 20 -17.41 32.26 -14.04
CA ILE A 20 -17.69 32.59 -15.45
C ILE A 20 -19.15 32.30 -15.77
N SER A 21 -19.65 31.13 -15.36
CA SER A 21 -21.07 30.75 -15.49
C SER A 21 -22.01 31.73 -14.77
N ALA A 22 -21.63 32.24 -13.60
CA ALA A 22 -22.40 33.27 -12.91
C ALA A 22 -22.38 34.63 -13.63
N LEU A 23 -21.27 34.97 -14.31
CA LEU A 23 -21.07 36.26 -14.97
C LEU A 23 -21.67 36.33 -16.38
N THR A 24 -21.83 35.21 -17.08
CA THR A 24 -22.32 35.16 -18.47
C THR A 24 -23.84 35.09 -18.64
N SER A 25 -24.61 35.37 -17.57
CA SER A 25 -26.08 35.52 -17.56
C SER A 25 -26.92 34.22 -17.55
N ASP A 26 -28.11 34.30 -16.93
CA ASP A 26 -29.24 33.32 -16.79
C ASP A 26 -29.03 31.97 -16.07
N LEU A 27 -27.84 31.66 -15.57
CA LEU A 27 -27.66 30.41 -14.83
C LEU A 27 -28.26 30.50 -13.40
N SER A 28 -29.24 29.63 -13.14
CA SER A 28 -29.84 29.47 -11.82
C SER A 28 -28.77 29.24 -10.73
N PRO A 29 -28.97 29.72 -9.49
CA PRO A 29 -28.08 29.42 -8.36
C PRO A 29 -27.80 27.92 -8.19
N LYS A 30 -28.76 27.06 -8.56
CA LYS A 30 -28.65 25.60 -8.56
C LYS A 30 -27.57 25.09 -9.54
N SER A 31 -27.39 25.73 -10.70
CA SER A 31 -26.34 25.38 -11.67
C SER A 31 -24.94 25.79 -11.20
N ILE A 32 -24.83 26.95 -10.52
CA ILE A 32 -23.58 27.39 -9.89
C ILE A 32 -23.18 26.40 -8.78
N LEU A 33 -24.12 26.05 -7.91
CA LEU A 33 -23.92 25.05 -6.86
C LEU A 33 -23.46 23.71 -7.45
N SER A 34 -24.10 23.25 -8.53
CA SER A 34 -23.73 22.02 -9.23
C SER A 34 -22.27 22.03 -9.69
N SER A 35 -21.82 23.14 -10.29
CA SER A 35 -20.44 23.29 -10.75
C SER A 35 -19.42 23.23 -9.60
N ILE A 36 -19.73 23.88 -8.48
CA ILE A 36 -18.90 23.84 -7.26
C ILE A 36 -18.83 22.41 -6.72
N LEU A 37 -19.97 21.72 -6.63
CA LEU A 37 -20.05 20.35 -6.16
C LEU A 37 -19.30 19.38 -7.07
N ILE A 38 -19.39 19.51 -8.39
CA ILE A 38 -18.58 18.70 -9.33
C ILE A 38 -17.08 18.89 -9.07
N GLY A 39 -16.64 20.13 -8.88
CA GLY A 39 -15.24 20.42 -8.54
C GLY A 39 -14.78 19.78 -7.23
N LEU A 40 -15.60 19.90 -6.19
CA LEU A 40 -15.36 19.27 -4.90
C LEU A 40 -15.30 17.74 -5.03
N TRP A 41 -16.18 17.15 -5.84
CA TRP A 41 -16.21 15.72 -6.11
C TRP A 41 -14.92 15.23 -6.77
N ILE A 42 -14.42 15.94 -7.81
CA ILE A 42 -13.18 15.59 -8.50
C ILE A 42 -12.00 15.65 -7.52
N PHE A 43 -11.94 16.68 -6.67
CA PHE A 43 -10.92 16.83 -5.64
C PHE A 43 -10.93 15.66 -4.64
N ILE A 44 -12.10 15.36 -4.07
CA ILE A 44 -12.28 14.26 -3.12
C ILE A 44 -11.93 12.91 -3.77
N THR A 45 -12.44 12.65 -4.97
CA THR A 45 -12.17 11.42 -5.72
C THR A 45 -10.68 11.23 -5.97
N SER A 46 -9.99 12.30 -6.36
CA SER A 46 -8.54 12.26 -6.59
C SER A 46 -7.76 11.97 -5.30
N LEU A 47 -8.17 12.54 -4.16
CA LEU A 47 -7.58 12.22 -2.86
C LEU A 47 -7.85 10.77 -2.44
N PHE A 48 -9.09 10.33 -2.61
CA PHE A 48 -9.56 8.99 -2.26
C PHE A 48 -8.80 7.91 -3.05
N LEU A 49 -8.70 8.06 -4.38
CA LEU A 49 -7.94 7.15 -5.24
C LEU A 49 -6.44 7.19 -4.93
N SER A 50 -5.87 8.35 -4.61
CA SER A 50 -4.47 8.46 -4.18
C SER A 50 -4.22 7.66 -2.90
N LYS A 51 -5.14 7.72 -1.95
CA LYS A 51 -5.06 6.97 -0.69
C LYS A 51 -5.20 5.47 -0.92
N ILE A 52 -6.14 5.04 -1.77
CA ILE A 52 -6.28 3.63 -2.18
C ILE A 52 -4.99 3.11 -2.83
N ARG A 53 -4.40 3.85 -3.77
CA ARG A 53 -3.14 3.47 -4.41
C ARG A 53 -2.00 3.32 -3.40
N SER A 54 -1.88 4.27 -2.47
CA SER A 54 -0.89 4.19 -1.39
C SER A 54 -1.10 2.94 -0.53
N LEU A 55 -2.33 2.61 -0.15
CA LEU A 55 -2.61 1.42 0.66
C LEU A 55 -2.31 0.12 -0.09
N ARG A 56 -2.63 0.06 -1.39
CA ARG A 56 -2.31 -1.10 -2.25
C ARG A 56 -0.80 -1.30 -2.38
N GLU A 57 -0.02 -0.23 -2.51
CA GLU A 57 1.44 -0.30 -2.59
C GLU A 57 2.06 -1.01 -1.38
N PHE A 58 1.45 -0.89 -0.20
CA PHE A 58 1.92 -1.52 1.03
C PHE A 58 1.21 -2.83 1.40
N ASN A 59 0.35 -3.37 0.54
CA ASN A 59 -0.53 -4.50 0.88
C ASN A 59 -1.31 -4.26 2.18
N SER A 60 -1.65 -2.99 2.46
CA SER A 60 -2.40 -2.64 3.67
C SER A 60 -3.86 -3.08 3.49
N PRO A 61 -4.47 -3.69 4.51
CA PRO A 61 -5.89 -3.99 4.46
C PRO A 61 -6.71 -2.70 4.25
N HIS A 62 -7.83 -2.80 3.52
CA HIS A 62 -8.75 -1.68 3.30
C HIS A 62 -9.58 -1.32 4.55
N ASN A 63 -9.22 -1.86 5.72
CA ASN A 63 -9.87 -1.66 7.01
C ASN A 63 -9.48 -0.33 7.68
N ARG A 64 -9.27 0.72 6.89
CA ARG A 64 -8.98 2.07 7.38
C ARG A 64 -10.30 2.82 7.51
N GLY A 65 -10.58 3.32 8.71
CA GLY A 65 -11.81 4.05 9.00
C GLY A 65 -12.03 5.24 8.06
N PHE A 66 -10.96 5.94 7.68
CA PHE A 66 -10.98 7.01 6.68
C PHE A 66 -11.66 6.57 5.37
N LEU A 67 -11.35 5.39 4.83
CA LEU A 67 -11.93 4.95 3.55
C LEU A 67 -13.43 4.67 3.67
N ILE A 68 -13.87 4.17 4.82
CA ILE A 68 -15.27 3.80 5.07
C ILE A 68 -16.09 5.06 5.33
N VAL A 69 -15.66 5.88 6.31
CA VAL A 69 -16.37 7.10 6.70
C VAL A 69 -16.39 8.12 5.57
N THR A 70 -15.26 8.36 4.89
CA THR A 70 -15.24 9.33 3.78
C THR A 70 -16.12 8.86 2.63
N ALA A 71 -16.07 7.57 2.25
CA ALA A 71 -16.96 7.10 1.19
C ALA A 71 -18.43 7.19 1.61
N LEU A 72 -18.77 6.86 2.86
CA LEU A 72 -20.13 6.96 3.36
C LEU A 72 -20.65 8.40 3.36
N ILE A 73 -19.88 9.33 3.95
CA ILE A 73 -20.25 10.75 4.01
C ILE A 73 -20.39 11.33 2.60
N VAL A 74 -19.45 11.06 1.70
CA VAL A 74 -19.50 11.56 0.31
C VAL A 74 -20.71 10.96 -0.42
N GLY A 75 -20.94 9.66 -0.30
CA GLY A 75 -22.09 9.00 -0.93
C GLY A 75 -23.42 9.62 -0.49
N VAL A 76 -23.65 9.70 0.83
CA VAL A 76 -24.88 10.29 1.40
C VAL A 76 -25.01 11.76 1.02
N PHE A 77 -23.92 12.53 1.11
CA PHE A 77 -23.91 13.95 0.76
C PHE A 77 -24.29 14.17 -0.71
N TYR A 78 -23.69 13.48 -1.68
CA TYR A 78 -23.99 13.70 -3.10
C TYR A 78 -25.37 13.16 -3.50
N THR A 79 -25.87 12.12 -2.84
CA THR A 79 -27.24 11.63 -3.06
C THR A 79 -28.29 12.60 -2.53
N TYR A 80 -28.08 13.20 -1.35
CA TYR A 80 -29.00 14.21 -0.80
C TYR A 80 -28.91 15.55 -1.54
N TRP A 81 -27.70 16.09 -1.71
CA TRP A 81 -27.51 17.39 -2.35
C TRP A 81 -27.87 17.41 -3.83
N GLY A 82 -27.99 16.24 -4.47
CA GLY A 82 -28.54 16.13 -5.82
C GLY A 82 -29.97 16.64 -5.98
N ILE A 83 -30.71 16.87 -4.89
CA ILE A 83 -32.05 17.49 -4.91
C ILE A 83 -31.95 19.01 -5.17
N PHE A 84 -30.81 19.64 -4.84
CA PHE A 84 -30.62 21.09 -4.94
C PHE A 84 -29.79 21.50 -6.17
N THR A 85 -29.29 20.53 -6.94
CA THR A 85 -28.47 20.78 -8.13
C THR A 85 -29.33 21.07 -9.35
N GLY A 86 -28.86 21.90 -10.28
CA GLY A 86 -29.53 22.16 -11.56
C GLY A 86 -29.02 21.27 -12.70
N ILE A 87 -27.79 20.77 -12.60
CA ILE A 87 -27.17 19.93 -13.63
C ILE A 87 -27.44 18.45 -13.29
N LEU A 88 -27.92 17.66 -14.25
CA LEU A 88 -28.20 16.22 -14.09
C LEU A 88 -29.23 15.90 -12.98
N ALA A 89 -30.11 16.86 -12.67
CA ALA A 89 -31.15 16.73 -11.65
C ALA A 89 -32.45 16.10 -12.17
N GLU A 90 -32.47 15.73 -13.45
CA GLU A 90 -33.60 15.05 -14.08
C GLU A 90 -33.99 13.80 -13.29
N ASN A 91 -35.28 13.66 -13.01
CA ASN A 91 -35.84 12.45 -12.44
C ASN A 91 -35.86 11.38 -13.54
N LEU A 92 -35.17 10.26 -13.29
CA LEU A 92 -35.09 9.14 -14.23
C LEU A 92 -36.33 8.25 -14.21
N THR A 93 -37.29 8.54 -13.33
CA THR A 93 -38.57 7.85 -13.25
C THR A 93 -39.70 8.81 -13.57
N ASP A 94 -40.68 8.35 -14.35
CA ASP A 94 -41.88 9.12 -14.72
C ASP A 94 -42.85 9.34 -13.54
N ASN A 95 -42.54 8.79 -12.37
CA ASN A 95 -43.38 8.84 -11.18
C ASN A 95 -42.82 9.88 -10.20
N ASP A 96 -43.57 10.96 -9.96
CA ASP A 96 -43.18 12.03 -9.03
C ASP A 96 -42.99 11.56 -7.57
N SER A 97 -43.61 10.44 -7.20
CA SER A 97 -43.41 9.82 -5.88
C SER A 97 -42.06 9.14 -5.71
N LEU A 98 -41.35 8.86 -6.81
CA LEU A 98 -40.04 8.23 -6.80
C LEU A 98 -39.02 9.19 -7.41
N TYR A 99 -38.01 9.59 -6.65
CA TYR A 99 -36.93 10.41 -7.17
C TYR A 99 -35.65 9.59 -7.32
N ILE A 100 -35.19 9.43 -8.56
CA ILE A 100 -33.90 8.86 -8.91
C ILE A 100 -33.18 9.83 -9.84
N SER A 101 -32.16 10.52 -9.37
CA SER A 101 -31.39 11.43 -10.22
C SER A 101 -30.13 10.81 -10.80
N LEU A 102 -29.85 11.20 -12.05
CA LEU A 102 -28.59 10.86 -12.72
C LEU A 102 -27.38 11.41 -11.94
N TRP A 103 -27.53 12.58 -11.30
CA TRP A 103 -26.56 13.12 -10.35
C TRP A 103 -26.18 12.11 -9.26
N SER A 104 -27.17 11.53 -8.60
CA SER A 104 -26.96 10.57 -7.51
C SER A 104 -26.27 9.29 -8.00
N LEU A 105 -26.63 8.81 -9.19
CA LEU A 105 -26.02 7.63 -9.81
C LEU A 105 -24.54 7.84 -10.12
N ILE A 106 -24.15 9.01 -10.63
CA ILE A 106 -22.77 9.30 -11.02
C ILE A 106 -21.93 9.62 -9.78
N PHE A 107 -22.42 10.51 -8.91
CA PHE A 107 -21.60 11.10 -7.87
C PHE A 107 -21.74 10.41 -6.50
N GLY A 108 -22.92 9.88 -6.17
CA GLY A 108 -23.21 9.25 -4.88
C GLY A 108 -23.00 7.74 -4.87
N VAL A 109 -23.63 7.02 -5.82
CA VAL A 109 -23.69 5.54 -5.83
C VAL A 109 -22.31 4.86 -5.78
N PRO A 110 -21.27 5.28 -6.54
CA PRO A 110 -19.97 4.63 -6.46
C PRO A 110 -19.38 4.61 -5.04
N TYR A 111 -19.63 5.68 -4.28
CA TYR A 111 -19.18 5.81 -2.90
C TYR A 111 -20.06 5.03 -1.92
N LEU A 112 -21.38 5.07 -2.09
CA LEU A 112 -22.31 4.25 -1.31
C LEU A 112 -21.99 2.77 -1.48
N LEU A 113 -21.84 2.27 -2.72
CA LEU A 113 -21.49 0.89 -3.01
C LEU A 113 -20.12 0.51 -2.41
N TYR A 114 -19.12 1.39 -2.53
CA TYR A 114 -17.83 1.14 -1.89
C TYR A 114 -17.95 1.03 -0.37
N SER A 115 -18.69 1.95 0.26
CA SER A 115 -18.91 1.96 1.71
C SER A 115 -19.67 0.73 2.18
N PHE A 116 -20.70 0.31 1.45
CA PHE A 116 -21.47 -0.92 1.67
C PHE A 116 -20.56 -2.14 1.72
N ILE A 117 -19.72 -2.31 0.70
CA ILE A 117 -18.78 -3.43 0.61
C ILE A 117 -17.79 -3.41 1.79
N GLN A 118 -17.32 -2.24 2.24
CA GLN A 118 -16.40 -2.16 3.38
C GLN A 118 -17.10 -2.41 4.71
N ILE A 119 -18.34 -1.94 4.90
CA ILE A 119 -19.15 -2.22 6.10
C ILE A 119 -19.44 -3.72 6.16
N TRP A 120 -19.90 -4.32 5.06
CA TRP A 120 -20.08 -5.77 4.94
C TRP A 120 -18.80 -6.54 5.32
N LYS A 121 -17.65 -6.14 4.78
CA LYS A 121 -16.35 -6.74 5.15
C LYS A 121 -15.96 -6.48 6.60
N SER A 122 -16.40 -5.38 7.20
CA SER A 122 -16.14 -5.08 8.61
C SER A 122 -16.91 -6.01 9.54
N PHE A 123 -18.07 -6.51 9.11
CA PHE A 123 -18.77 -7.57 9.82
C PHE A 123 -18.16 -8.96 9.60
N GLN A 124 -17.75 -9.28 8.37
CA GLN A 124 -17.35 -10.65 8.02
C GLN A 124 -15.87 -10.96 8.19
N LYS A 125 -14.99 -9.99 7.91
CA LYS A 125 -13.56 -10.24 7.65
C LYS A 125 -12.64 -9.46 8.56
N TYR A 126 -12.98 -8.23 8.89
CA TYR A 126 -12.09 -7.40 9.71
C TYR A 126 -12.39 -7.59 11.19
N TYR A 127 -11.35 -7.79 11.99
CA TYR A 127 -11.46 -7.74 13.46
C TYR A 127 -11.39 -6.31 13.98
N SER A 128 -10.47 -5.52 13.39
CA SER A 128 -10.23 -4.13 13.77
C SER A 128 -10.26 -3.21 12.57
N ILE A 129 -10.71 -1.97 12.82
CA ILE A 129 -10.69 -0.84 11.90
C ILE A 129 -9.73 0.20 12.46
N TYR A 130 -8.84 0.71 11.62
CA TYR A 130 -7.78 1.63 12.06
C TYR A 130 -8.10 3.08 11.69
N PHE A 131 -8.10 3.95 12.70
CA PHE A 131 -8.16 5.41 12.58
C PHE A 131 -6.80 6.00 12.98
N GLY A 132 -5.98 6.29 11.97
CA GLY A 132 -4.59 6.69 12.22
C GLY A 132 -3.81 5.59 12.93
N MET A 133 -3.45 5.83 14.19
CA MET A 133 -2.75 4.89 15.07
C MET A 133 -3.68 4.11 16.01
N LYS A 134 -4.94 4.53 16.15
CA LYS A 134 -5.91 3.87 17.03
C LYS A 134 -6.64 2.76 16.26
N SER A 135 -6.84 1.61 16.91
CA SER A 135 -7.69 0.54 16.41
C SER A 135 -9.02 0.54 17.16
N MET A 136 -10.10 0.22 16.45
CA MET A 136 -11.44 0.03 17.01
C MET A 136 -11.96 -1.34 16.56
N ASN A 137 -12.83 -1.94 17.36
CA ASN A 137 -13.49 -3.19 16.97
C ASN A 137 -14.34 -2.95 15.71
N ALA A 138 -14.12 -3.76 14.67
CA ALA A 138 -14.70 -3.55 13.36
C ALA A 138 -16.23 -3.69 13.35
N ARG A 139 -16.79 -4.63 14.12
CA ARG A 139 -18.23 -4.83 14.24
C ARG A 139 -18.90 -3.65 14.93
N LYS A 140 -18.36 -3.18 16.07
CA LYS A 140 -18.87 -1.99 16.77
C LYS A 140 -18.82 -0.76 15.87
N PHE A 141 -17.73 -0.62 15.12
CA PHE A 141 -17.57 0.45 14.14
C PHE A 141 -18.60 0.36 13.00
N ALA A 142 -18.85 -0.83 12.46
CA ALA A 142 -19.83 -1.04 11.40
C ALA A 142 -21.26 -0.74 11.88
N ILE A 143 -21.63 -1.18 13.10
CA ILE A 143 -22.92 -0.85 13.73
C ILE A 143 -23.06 0.66 13.87
N PHE A 144 -22.03 1.34 14.37
CA PHE A 144 -22.02 2.80 14.47
C PHE A 144 -22.24 3.48 13.12
N CYS A 145 -21.57 3.03 12.05
CA CYS A 145 -21.79 3.57 10.70
C CYS A 145 -23.21 3.37 10.21
N VAL A 146 -23.83 2.20 10.44
CA VAL A 146 -25.22 1.94 10.04
C VAL A 146 -26.17 2.85 10.81
N MET A 147 -26.03 2.93 12.13
CA MET A 147 -26.86 3.81 12.97
C MET A 147 -26.70 5.29 12.57
N PHE A 148 -25.49 5.71 12.25
CA PHE A 148 -25.22 7.07 11.78
C PHE A 148 -25.95 7.41 10.48
N VAL A 149 -25.99 6.48 9.51
CA VAL A 149 -26.75 6.69 8.25
C VAL A 149 -28.24 6.78 8.52
N ILE A 150 -28.78 5.88 9.34
CA ILE A 150 -30.21 5.88 9.70
C ILE A 150 -30.58 7.21 10.38
N ILE A 151 -29.76 7.69 11.31
CA ILE A 151 -29.99 8.99 11.98
C ILE A 151 -29.97 10.13 10.95
N ILE A 152 -29.01 10.15 10.03
CA ILE A 152 -28.98 11.16 8.97
C ILE A 152 -30.26 11.07 8.13
N GLU A 153 -30.68 9.89 7.69
CA GLU A 153 -31.89 9.73 6.89
C GLU A 153 -33.16 10.19 7.60
N ILE A 154 -33.29 9.91 8.91
CA ILE A 154 -34.41 10.41 9.71
C ILE A 154 -34.39 11.94 9.72
N ILE A 155 -33.24 12.56 9.99
CA ILE A 155 -33.11 14.03 9.99
C ILE A 155 -33.46 14.60 8.62
N LEU A 156 -32.95 14.02 7.54
CA LEU A 156 -33.23 14.47 6.18
C LEU A 156 -34.71 14.32 5.82
N SER A 157 -35.34 13.22 6.23
CA SER A 157 -36.77 12.99 6.02
C SER A 157 -37.64 14.00 6.79
N LEU A 158 -37.24 14.37 8.02
CA LEU A 158 -37.92 15.40 8.80
C LEU A 158 -37.80 16.78 8.17
N ILE A 159 -36.64 17.11 7.59
CA ILE A 159 -36.44 18.34 6.82
C ILE A 159 -37.33 18.34 5.57
N SER A 160 -37.34 17.25 4.80
CA SER A 160 -38.19 17.12 3.60
C SER A 160 -39.69 17.18 3.91
N ALA A 161 -40.11 16.69 5.08
CA ALA A 161 -41.50 16.77 5.54
C ALA A 161 -41.89 18.15 6.10
N GLY A 162 -41.00 19.15 6.03
CA GLY A 162 -41.23 20.50 6.55
C GLY A 162 -41.38 20.56 8.08
N GLN A 163 -41.01 19.50 8.80
CA GLN A 163 -41.10 19.43 10.27
C GLN A 163 -39.94 20.17 10.95
N VAL A 164 -38.87 20.40 10.19
CA VAL A 164 -37.73 21.19 10.60
C VAL A 164 -37.62 22.31 9.59
N GLU A 165 -37.86 23.55 10.02
CA GLU A 165 -37.60 24.72 9.18
C GLU A 165 -36.12 24.65 8.78
N PRO A 166 -35.80 24.52 7.48
CA PRO A 166 -34.43 24.65 7.05
C PRO A 166 -33.94 26.04 7.46
N ILE A 167 -32.68 26.13 7.90
CA ILE A 167 -31.98 27.42 7.96
C ILE A 167 -32.29 28.14 6.64
N ASP A 168 -32.73 29.41 6.69
CA ASP A 168 -33.17 30.26 5.55
C ASP A 168 -32.16 30.26 4.38
N PHE A 169 -32.13 29.15 3.67
CA PHE A 169 -31.39 28.92 2.47
C PHE A 169 -32.42 29.06 1.39
N ASP A 170 -32.25 30.07 0.55
CA ASP A 170 -33.09 30.40 -0.61
C ASP A 170 -33.04 29.32 -1.72
N PHE A 171 -32.70 28.08 -1.35
CA PHE A 171 -32.54 26.91 -2.19
C PHE A 171 -33.70 25.96 -1.93
N ALA A 172 -34.88 26.28 -2.46
CA ALA A 172 -35.98 25.33 -2.47
C ALA A 172 -35.53 24.03 -3.18
N PRO A 173 -35.78 22.84 -2.59
CA PRO A 173 -35.46 21.56 -3.22
C PRO A 173 -36.17 21.45 -4.58
N ASN A 174 -35.59 20.73 -5.54
CA ASN A 174 -36.27 20.46 -6.81
C ASN A 174 -37.42 19.45 -6.64
N TYR A 175 -37.38 18.65 -5.58
CA TYR A 175 -38.31 17.56 -5.33
C TYR A 175 -38.57 17.45 -3.83
N ASP A 176 -39.84 17.26 -3.46
CA ASP A 176 -40.26 17.10 -2.06
C ASP A 176 -40.15 15.65 -1.57
N THR A 177 -39.79 14.73 -2.47
CA THR A 177 -39.73 13.29 -2.18
C THR A 177 -38.31 12.83 -1.81
N PRO A 178 -38.19 11.86 -0.88
CA PRO A 178 -36.89 11.34 -0.49
C PRO A 178 -36.23 10.58 -1.65
N ASN A 179 -34.92 10.72 -1.76
CA ASN A 179 -34.15 10.04 -2.80
C ASN A 179 -34.17 8.51 -2.59
N TYR A 180 -34.72 7.77 -3.55
CA TYR A 180 -34.95 6.34 -3.41
C TYR A 180 -33.65 5.52 -3.33
N ILE A 181 -32.55 6.02 -3.90
CA ILE A 181 -31.22 5.39 -3.80
C ILE A 181 -30.79 5.29 -2.33
N LEU A 182 -31.04 6.36 -1.56
CA LEU A 182 -30.67 6.42 -0.15
C LEU A 182 -31.52 5.45 0.68
N LEU A 183 -32.83 5.40 0.41
CA LEU A 183 -33.75 4.44 1.02
C LEU A 183 -33.33 2.98 0.77
N ILE A 184 -33.08 2.61 -0.50
CA ILE A 184 -32.59 1.26 -0.85
C ILE A 184 -31.29 0.96 -0.08
N PHE A 185 -30.35 1.90 -0.07
CA PHE A 185 -29.09 1.75 0.61
C PHE A 185 -29.27 1.49 2.12
N SER A 186 -30.18 2.20 2.79
CA SER A 186 -30.49 1.95 4.20
C SER A 186 -31.19 0.65 4.46
N ILE A 187 -32.14 0.23 3.61
CA ILE A 187 -32.73 -1.10 3.70
C ILE A 187 -31.62 -2.17 3.64
N LEU A 188 -30.69 -2.05 2.70
CA LEU A 188 -29.55 -2.96 2.57
C LEU A 188 -28.64 -2.94 3.81
N LEU A 189 -28.37 -1.76 4.40
CA LEU A 189 -27.58 -1.64 5.62
C LEU A 189 -28.28 -2.27 6.84
N VAL A 190 -29.59 -2.07 6.99
CA VAL A 190 -30.41 -2.70 8.03
C VAL A 190 -30.40 -4.21 7.87
N LEU A 191 -30.53 -4.73 6.65
CA LEU A 191 -30.44 -6.16 6.38
C LEU A 191 -29.06 -6.73 6.79
N ILE A 192 -27.96 -6.04 6.46
CA ILE A 192 -26.63 -6.43 6.95
C ILE A 192 -26.60 -6.43 8.48
N LEU A 193 -27.13 -5.39 9.11
CA LEU A 193 -27.13 -5.26 10.57
C LEU A 193 -27.92 -6.39 11.23
N ILE A 194 -29.07 -6.78 10.69
CA ILE A 194 -29.85 -7.92 11.18
C ILE A 194 -29.06 -9.23 11.02
N VAL A 195 -28.61 -9.53 9.79
CA VAL A 195 -27.95 -10.79 9.46
C VAL A 195 -26.61 -10.95 10.19
N PHE A 196 -25.77 -9.92 10.17
CA PHE A 196 -24.40 -10.00 10.69
C PHE A 196 -24.22 -9.36 12.06
N GLY A 197 -25.06 -8.39 12.40
CA GLY A 197 -25.03 -7.70 13.69
C GLY A 197 -25.77 -8.44 14.80
N PHE A 198 -26.84 -9.18 14.49
CA PHE A 198 -27.61 -9.92 15.51
C PHE A 198 -27.57 -11.44 15.32
N ILE A 199 -27.81 -11.95 14.11
CA ILE A 199 -27.97 -13.40 13.89
C ILE A 199 -26.62 -14.13 13.92
N ARG A 200 -25.59 -13.61 13.24
CA ARG A 200 -24.28 -14.29 13.20
C ARG A 200 -23.43 -14.02 14.45
N LYS A 201 -22.93 -15.11 15.02
CA LYS A 201 -21.90 -15.08 16.07
C LYS A 201 -20.66 -14.34 15.54
N PRO A 202 -19.97 -13.56 16.39
CA PRO A 202 -18.73 -12.91 15.99
C PRO A 202 -17.75 -13.98 15.51
N VAL A 203 -17.17 -13.77 14.34
CA VAL A 203 -16.16 -14.68 13.82
C VAL A 203 -14.96 -14.62 14.77
N ASP A 204 -14.56 -15.77 15.30
CA ASP A 204 -13.42 -15.82 16.21
C ASP A 204 -12.15 -15.45 15.42
N ILE A 205 -11.28 -14.67 16.06
CA ILE A 205 -10.00 -14.21 15.49
C ILE A 205 -9.16 -15.42 15.07
N SER A 206 -9.31 -16.53 15.80
CA SER A 206 -8.63 -17.78 15.51
C SER A 206 -8.96 -18.34 14.12
N GLU A 207 -10.20 -18.21 13.64
CA GLU A 207 -10.70 -18.81 12.38
C GLU A 207 -10.38 -17.98 11.12
N ILE A 208 -10.55 -16.64 11.18
CA ILE A 208 -10.19 -15.75 10.05
C ILE A 208 -8.69 -15.77 9.84
N SER A 209 -7.93 -15.73 10.94
CA SER A 209 -6.48 -15.74 10.88
C SER A 209 -5.99 -17.07 10.29
N THR A 210 -6.48 -18.23 10.75
CA THR A 210 -5.97 -19.52 10.24
C THR A 210 -6.24 -19.74 8.75
N SER A 211 -7.44 -19.44 8.26
CA SER A 211 -7.79 -19.65 6.84
C SER A 211 -7.09 -18.68 5.89
N GLU A 212 -6.98 -17.39 6.25
CA GLU A 212 -6.26 -16.42 5.42
C GLU A 212 -4.74 -16.62 5.50
N ILE A 213 -4.22 -16.97 6.68
CA ILE A 213 -2.82 -17.36 6.85
C ILE A 213 -2.54 -18.62 6.05
N SER A 214 -3.38 -19.65 6.10
CA SER A 214 -3.16 -20.90 5.35
C SER A 214 -3.17 -20.63 3.86
N ALA A 215 -4.17 -19.91 3.34
CA ALA A 215 -4.21 -19.51 1.93
C ALA A 215 -3.02 -18.64 1.52
N ARG A 216 -2.50 -17.79 2.41
CA ARG A 216 -1.28 -16.99 2.14
C ARG A 216 -0.02 -17.85 2.24
N MET A 217 0.07 -18.77 3.19
CA MET A 217 1.16 -19.74 3.33
C MET A 217 1.23 -20.68 2.13
N ASP A 218 0.10 -21.14 1.60
CA ASP A 218 0.05 -21.97 0.39
C ASP A 218 0.56 -21.22 -0.84
N ARG A 219 0.21 -19.93 -0.97
CA ARG A 219 0.74 -19.09 -2.06
C ARG A 219 2.26 -18.88 -1.92
N VAL A 220 2.74 -18.70 -0.69
CA VAL A 220 4.18 -18.55 -0.42
C VAL A 220 4.92 -19.86 -0.67
N SER A 221 4.35 -20.99 -0.24
CA SER A 221 4.88 -22.33 -0.46
C SER A 221 4.96 -22.62 -1.97
N ARG A 222 3.87 -22.39 -2.72
CA ARG A 222 3.87 -22.50 -4.19
C ARG A 222 4.92 -21.64 -4.86
N ARG A 223 5.07 -20.37 -4.46
CA ARG A 223 6.12 -19.48 -4.99
C ARG A 223 7.52 -19.93 -4.61
N ALA A 224 7.72 -20.47 -3.40
CA ALA A 224 9.00 -20.99 -2.95
C ALA A 224 9.38 -22.25 -3.72
N GLU A 225 8.41 -23.14 -3.94
CA GLU A 225 8.56 -24.34 -4.76
C GLU A 225 8.87 -23.99 -6.22
N GLU A 226 8.15 -23.02 -6.79
CA GLU A 226 8.41 -22.53 -8.15
C GLU A 226 9.82 -21.93 -8.28
N ARG A 227 10.27 -21.15 -7.29
CA ARG A 227 11.65 -20.64 -7.23
C ARG A 227 12.67 -21.77 -7.10
N ALA A 228 12.39 -22.79 -6.28
CA ALA A 228 13.26 -23.94 -6.12
C ALA A 228 13.35 -24.75 -7.43
N ARG A 229 12.23 -24.95 -8.14
CA ARG A 229 12.19 -25.58 -9.46
C ARG A 229 13.03 -24.79 -10.46
N ARG A 230 12.84 -23.47 -10.56
CA ARG A 230 13.65 -22.60 -11.44
C ARG A 230 15.15 -22.63 -11.09
N ALA A 231 15.49 -22.68 -9.81
CA ALA A 231 16.88 -22.78 -9.38
C ALA A 231 17.51 -24.13 -9.79
N ARG A 232 16.79 -25.24 -9.60
CA ARG A 232 17.22 -26.58 -10.05
C ARG A 232 17.39 -26.64 -11.57
N ASP A 233 16.47 -26.06 -12.34
CA ASP A 233 16.59 -25.99 -13.80
C ASP A 233 17.79 -25.16 -14.23
N THR A 234 18.04 -24.03 -13.56
CA THR A 234 19.21 -23.19 -13.82
C THR A 234 20.51 -23.94 -13.51
N GLU A 235 20.56 -24.66 -12.39
CA GLU A 235 21.71 -25.47 -12.01
C GLU A 235 21.93 -26.63 -13.00
N ARG A 236 20.86 -27.30 -13.43
CA ARG A 236 20.92 -28.36 -14.45
C ARG A 236 21.50 -27.82 -15.75
N ARG A 237 21.03 -26.67 -16.23
CA ARG A 237 21.56 -25.99 -17.43
C ARG A 237 23.02 -25.60 -17.24
N ALA A 238 23.41 -25.10 -16.07
CA ALA A 238 24.80 -24.76 -15.78
C ALA A 238 25.72 -25.99 -15.81
N ARG A 239 25.29 -27.11 -15.20
CA ARG A 239 26.03 -28.38 -15.23
C ARG A 239 26.14 -28.94 -16.64
N GLU A 240 25.10 -28.83 -17.46
CA GLU A 240 25.14 -29.26 -18.86
C GLU A 240 26.09 -28.38 -19.69
N ALA A 241 26.06 -27.07 -19.50
CA ALA A 241 27.00 -26.14 -20.14
C ALA A 241 28.45 -26.44 -19.75
N ASP A 242 28.71 -26.79 -18.49
CA ASP A 242 30.05 -27.15 -18.02
C ASP A 242 30.53 -28.48 -18.63
N ARG A 243 29.65 -29.49 -18.72
CA ARG A 243 29.94 -30.75 -19.43
C ARG A 243 30.28 -30.50 -20.91
N ARG A 244 29.56 -29.61 -21.60
CA ARG A 244 29.86 -29.23 -22.99
C ARG A 244 31.22 -28.52 -23.10
N ARG A 245 31.55 -27.64 -22.15
CA ARG A 245 32.86 -26.98 -22.09
C ARG A 245 34.00 -27.97 -21.87
N ASP A 246 33.81 -28.94 -20.97
CA ASP A 246 34.82 -29.96 -20.70
C ASP A 246 35.00 -30.94 -21.86
N ALA A 247 33.92 -31.32 -22.54
CA ALA A 247 34.00 -32.09 -23.78
C ALA A 247 34.79 -31.32 -24.85
N GLY A 248 34.50 -30.03 -25.05
CA GLY A 248 35.24 -29.15 -25.97
C GLY A 248 36.70 -28.98 -25.58
N ARG A 249 37.02 -28.87 -24.27
CA ARG A 249 38.41 -28.83 -23.78
C ARG A 249 39.15 -30.13 -24.04
N ARG A 250 38.52 -31.28 -23.83
CA ARG A 250 39.10 -32.60 -24.13
C ARG A 250 39.38 -32.76 -25.62
N GLN A 251 38.47 -32.31 -26.48
CA GLN A 251 38.66 -32.32 -27.93
C GLN A 251 39.82 -31.42 -28.36
N LYS A 252 39.87 -30.17 -27.88
CA LYS A 252 40.99 -29.24 -28.14
C LYS A 252 42.32 -29.75 -27.59
N ALA A 253 42.32 -30.42 -26.43
CA ALA A 253 43.52 -31.03 -25.86
C ALA A 253 44.04 -32.20 -26.71
N ARG A 254 43.15 -33.04 -27.28
CA ARG A 254 43.51 -34.10 -28.22
C ARG A 254 44.10 -33.52 -29.51
N GLU A 255 43.48 -32.47 -30.04
CA GLU A 255 43.94 -31.77 -31.24
C GLU A 255 45.29 -31.06 -31.01
N ALA A 256 45.46 -30.38 -29.88
CA ALA A 256 46.72 -29.79 -29.47
C ALA A 256 47.81 -30.83 -29.23
N LYS A 257 47.48 -32.02 -28.70
CA LYS A 257 48.43 -33.13 -28.56
C LYS A 257 48.90 -33.61 -29.94
N ARG A 258 47.99 -33.82 -30.89
CA ARG A 258 48.33 -34.14 -32.29
C ARG A 258 49.21 -33.06 -32.92
N ARG A 259 48.86 -31.78 -32.74
CA ARG A 259 49.64 -30.66 -33.27
C ARG A 259 51.03 -30.55 -32.63
N ARG A 260 51.14 -30.77 -31.31
CA ARG A 260 52.43 -30.82 -30.60
C ARG A 260 53.27 -32.01 -31.00
N GLU A 261 52.68 -33.15 -31.34
CA GLU A 261 53.42 -34.30 -31.86
C GLU A 261 53.97 -34.02 -33.26
N LEU A 262 53.20 -33.32 -34.10
CA LEU A 262 53.65 -32.80 -35.39
C LEU A 262 54.74 -31.74 -35.24
N GLU A 263 54.57 -30.78 -34.32
CA GLU A 263 55.56 -29.75 -34.02
C GLU A 263 56.80 -30.30 -33.32
N ARG A 264 56.68 -31.37 -32.51
CA ARG A 264 57.82 -32.03 -31.88
C ARG A 264 58.64 -32.80 -32.92
N ARG A 265 58.00 -33.37 -33.94
CA ARG A 265 58.70 -33.90 -35.13
C ARG A 265 59.45 -32.78 -35.88
N LYS A 266 58.84 -31.60 -36.06
CA LYS A 266 59.51 -30.44 -36.68
C LYS A 266 60.61 -29.81 -35.80
N ARG A 267 60.39 -29.66 -34.49
CA ARG A 267 61.36 -29.06 -33.55
C ARG A 267 62.48 -30.00 -33.13
N ALA A 268 62.31 -31.32 -33.28
CA ALA A 268 63.42 -32.26 -33.19
C ALA A 268 64.46 -32.05 -34.31
N GLN A 269 64.08 -31.39 -35.42
CA GLN A 269 65.04 -30.91 -36.43
C GLN A 269 65.66 -29.54 -36.09
N GLU A 270 65.11 -28.75 -35.14
CA GLU A 270 65.52 -27.34 -34.95
C GLU A 270 66.03 -26.97 -33.53
N ALA A 271 65.97 -27.86 -32.54
CA ALA A 271 66.33 -27.53 -31.15
C ALA A 271 67.82 -27.74 -30.80
N LYS A 272 68.70 -26.98 -31.45
CA LYS A 272 70.07 -26.63 -30.99
C LYS A 272 70.17 -25.11 -30.78
N ALA A 273 69.45 -24.50 -29.83
CA ALA A 273 69.78 -23.15 -29.33
C ALA A 273 68.97 -22.69 -28.10
N LYS A 274 69.73 -22.31 -27.06
CA LYS A 274 69.52 -21.17 -26.12
C LYS A 274 68.31 -21.16 -25.15
N SER A 275 68.52 -21.80 -24.00
CA SER A 275 68.75 -21.21 -22.65
C SER A 275 68.17 -19.81 -22.23
N LYS A 276 67.56 -19.83 -21.01
CA LYS A 276 67.53 -18.83 -19.89
C LYS A 276 66.71 -17.53 -20.06
N ARG A 277 66.19 -16.82 -19.05
CA ARG A 277 65.95 -16.92 -17.57
C ARG A 277 65.36 -15.56 -17.15
N ARG A 278 64.48 -15.46 -16.14
CA ARG A 278 64.54 -14.45 -15.02
C ARG A 278 63.31 -14.43 -14.11
N SER A 279 63.56 -14.34 -12.81
CA SER A 279 62.60 -14.11 -11.73
C SER A 279 62.85 -12.72 -11.11
N GLN A 280 61.79 -12.00 -10.73
CA GLN A 280 61.86 -10.70 -10.03
C GLN A 280 61.20 -10.75 -8.65
N LYS A 281 61.89 -10.14 -7.67
CA LYS A 281 61.65 -10.13 -6.22
C LYS A 281 60.87 -8.87 -5.82
N LYS A 282 59.82 -8.97 -4.99
CA LYS A 282 58.98 -7.85 -4.50
C LYS A 282 59.24 -7.54 -3.01
N ARG A 283 59.54 -6.28 -2.68
CA ARG A 283 59.65 -5.72 -1.31
C ARG A 283 58.28 -5.26 -0.79
N LYS A 284 58.00 -5.48 0.51
CA LYS A 284 56.79 -5.03 1.26
C LYS A 284 57.12 -3.83 2.14
N SER A 285 56.27 -2.79 2.16
CA SER A 285 56.32 -1.69 3.14
C SER A 285 55.18 -1.78 4.18
N LYS A 286 55.52 -1.47 5.44
CA LYS A 286 54.61 -1.40 6.60
C LYS A 286 54.08 0.03 6.76
N ARG A 287 52.75 0.22 6.83
CA ARG A 287 52.10 1.46 7.31
C ARG A 287 51.06 1.10 8.38
N VAL A 288 51.39 1.32 9.65
CA VAL A 288 50.57 0.97 10.83
C VAL A 288 50.37 2.23 11.67
N SER A 289 49.41 3.10 11.30
CA SER A 289 48.90 4.11 12.25
C SER A 289 47.48 4.62 11.95
N SER A 290 46.98 4.54 10.70
CA SER A 290 45.59 4.95 10.39
C SER A 290 44.47 3.92 10.72
N LYS A 291 44.79 2.80 11.38
CA LYS A 291 43.86 1.66 11.53
C LYS A 291 42.72 1.90 12.55
N LYS A 292 42.92 2.65 13.64
CA LYS A 292 41.93 2.73 14.75
C LYS A 292 40.69 3.57 14.39
N LYS A 293 40.85 4.78 13.82
CA LYS A 293 39.72 5.62 13.36
C LYS A 293 38.98 5.00 12.15
N LYS A 294 39.70 4.32 11.25
CA LYS A 294 39.08 3.58 10.12
C LYS A 294 38.23 2.40 10.60
N LYS A 295 38.65 1.70 11.67
CA LYS A 295 37.88 0.59 12.27
C LYS A 295 36.54 1.06 12.86
N ALA A 296 36.50 2.18 13.59
CA ALA A 296 35.25 2.70 14.18
C ALA A 296 34.24 3.15 13.11
N LYS A 297 34.69 3.88 12.08
CA LYS A 297 33.84 4.28 10.95
C LYS A 297 33.33 3.07 10.16
N ALA A 298 34.16 2.05 9.98
CA ALA A 298 33.77 0.80 9.35
C ALA A 298 32.73 0.03 10.19
N ALA A 299 32.86 0.00 11.52
CA ALA A 299 31.89 -0.63 12.42
C ALA A 299 30.52 0.07 12.34
N LYS A 300 30.49 1.40 12.42
CA LYS A 300 29.26 2.19 12.27
C LYS A 300 28.59 1.99 10.91
N LEU A 301 29.38 1.94 9.83
CA LEU A 301 28.86 1.65 8.49
C LEU A 301 28.29 0.22 8.39
N ARG A 302 28.95 -0.77 9.00
CA ARG A 302 28.45 -2.16 9.05
C ARG A 302 27.13 -2.24 9.82
N PHE A 303 27.02 -1.50 10.93
CA PHE A 303 25.77 -1.39 11.69
C PHE A 303 24.65 -0.77 10.84
N TYR A 304 24.88 0.37 10.20
CA TYR A 304 23.88 1.00 9.32
C TYR A 304 23.51 0.17 8.09
N LYS A 305 24.44 -0.65 7.57
CA LYS A 305 24.14 -1.61 6.49
C LYS A 305 23.17 -2.70 6.95
N ARG A 306 23.21 -3.13 8.22
CA ARG A 306 22.26 -4.11 8.76
C ARG A 306 20.85 -3.54 8.90
N LEU A 307 20.74 -2.23 9.12
CA LEU A 307 19.46 -1.51 9.24
C LEU A 307 18.87 -1.07 7.90
N ARG A 308 19.56 -1.36 6.78
CA ARG A 308 19.10 -0.97 5.45
C ARG A 308 18.06 -1.98 4.94
N PRO A 309 16.87 -1.52 4.48
CA PRO A 309 15.91 -2.34 3.76
C PRO A 309 16.56 -2.99 2.53
N LYS A 310 16.21 -4.25 2.26
CA LYS A 310 16.68 -4.98 1.08
C LYS A 310 15.74 -4.70 -0.09
N THR A 311 15.92 -3.56 -0.75
CA THR A 311 15.20 -3.15 -1.96
C THR A 311 16.18 -2.87 -3.10
N THR A 312 15.71 -2.95 -4.34
CA THR A 312 16.50 -2.65 -5.55
C THR A 312 16.83 -1.16 -5.62
N VAL A 313 15.79 -0.33 -5.50
CA VAL A 313 15.89 1.13 -5.38
C VAL A 313 15.44 1.50 -3.98
N LEU A 314 16.29 2.23 -3.27
CA LEU A 314 16.00 2.68 -1.91
C LEU A 314 15.27 4.02 -2.01
N THR A 315 14.13 4.14 -1.35
CA THR A 315 13.33 5.36 -1.29
C THR A 315 13.12 5.80 0.15
N LYS A 316 12.55 6.98 0.37
CA LYS A 316 12.14 7.43 1.72
C LYS A 316 11.06 6.51 2.31
N GLU A 317 10.21 5.94 1.45
CA GLU A 317 9.10 5.08 1.85
C GLU A 317 9.59 3.76 2.46
N ASP A 318 10.75 3.26 2.03
CA ASP A 318 11.33 2.00 2.55
C ASP A 318 11.75 2.04 4.02
N PHE A 319 11.83 3.24 4.60
CA PHE A 319 12.16 3.46 6.01
C PHE A 319 10.93 3.68 6.89
N LYS A 320 9.73 3.66 6.31
CA LYS A 320 8.48 3.76 7.06
C LYS A 320 8.12 2.42 7.67
N CYS A 321 7.60 2.44 8.89
CA CYS A 321 6.97 1.30 9.49
C CYS A 321 5.87 0.76 8.56
N ILE A 322 5.87 -0.57 8.36
CA ILE A 322 4.90 -1.27 7.50
C ILE A 322 3.44 -1.18 7.97
N PHE A 323 3.19 -0.83 9.23
CA PHE A 323 1.82 -0.80 9.77
C PHE A 323 1.29 0.63 9.93
N CYS A 324 2.03 1.53 10.58
CA CYS A 324 1.60 2.93 10.73
C CYS A 324 1.95 3.84 9.54
N PHE A 325 2.79 3.40 8.59
CA PHE A 325 3.24 4.19 7.43
C PHE A 325 3.98 5.49 7.78
N GLU A 326 4.54 5.56 8.98
CA GLU A 326 5.40 6.64 9.41
C GLU A 326 6.85 6.18 9.55
N ILE A 327 7.80 7.09 9.29
CA ILE A 327 9.21 6.82 9.60
C ILE A 327 9.33 6.91 11.12
N PRO A 328 9.84 5.89 11.83
CA PRO A 328 10.06 5.96 13.27
C PRO A 328 10.87 7.22 13.62
N LYS A 329 10.31 8.09 14.46
CA LYS A 329 10.90 9.39 14.82
C LYS A 329 11.40 9.39 16.25
N TYR A 330 12.49 10.09 16.48
CA TYR A 330 13.03 10.33 17.82
C TYR A 330 13.00 11.83 18.09
N PRO A 331 12.41 12.29 19.21
CA PRO A 331 12.05 11.53 20.41
C PRO A 331 10.63 10.93 20.47
N GLU A 332 9.76 11.16 19.49
CA GLU A 332 8.32 10.87 19.56
C GLU A 332 8.00 9.37 19.79
N ASP A 333 8.75 8.46 19.16
CA ASP A 333 8.59 7.01 19.34
C ASP A 333 9.57 6.41 20.37
N LYS A 334 10.17 7.22 21.26
CA LYS A 334 11.14 6.73 22.26
C LYS A 334 10.47 5.65 23.12
N GLY A 335 11.11 4.48 23.22
CA GLY A 335 10.62 3.33 24.00
C GLY A 335 9.87 2.27 23.18
N ARG A 336 9.30 2.61 22.00
CA ARG A 336 8.59 1.63 21.15
C ARG A 336 9.53 0.63 20.49
N GLY A 337 10.73 1.08 20.11
CA GLY A 337 11.72 0.26 19.39
C GLY A 337 11.32 -0.06 17.95
N VAL A 338 12.28 -0.58 17.17
CA VAL A 338 12.08 -0.94 15.76
C VAL A 338 12.50 -2.38 15.54
N VAL A 339 11.62 -3.20 14.98
CA VAL A 339 11.92 -4.57 14.53
C VAL A 339 12.08 -4.56 13.02
N LEU A 340 13.08 -5.27 12.51
CA LEU A 340 13.29 -5.44 11.07
C LEU A 340 12.93 -6.85 10.66
N CYS A 341 12.19 -7.00 9.56
CA CYS A 341 11.94 -8.32 8.98
C CYS A 341 13.27 -9.06 8.71
N PRO A 342 13.44 -10.33 9.14
CA PRO A 342 14.70 -11.05 8.96
C PRO A 342 15.06 -11.29 7.49
N VAL A 343 14.05 -11.30 6.60
CA VAL A 343 14.25 -11.55 5.18
C VAL A 343 14.50 -10.25 4.42
N CYS A 344 13.56 -9.28 4.47
CA CYS A 344 13.62 -8.06 3.66
C CYS A 344 14.14 -6.81 4.39
N ASN A 345 14.41 -6.88 5.70
CA ASN A 345 14.81 -5.76 6.56
C ASN A 345 13.85 -4.56 6.56
N TYR A 346 12.58 -4.72 6.15
CA TYR A 346 11.60 -3.64 6.26
C TYR A 346 11.23 -3.41 7.74
N PRO A 347 11.11 -2.15 8.19
CA PRO A 347 10.87 -1.83 9.60
C PRO A 347 9.40 -1.97 10.02
N ALA A 348 9.21 -2.28 11.29
CA ALA A 348 7.97 -2.16 12.04
C ALA A 348 8.27 -1.59 13.44
N HIS A 349 7.35 -0.84 14.04
CA HIS A 349 7.42 -0.60 15.48
C HIS A 349 7.24 -1.93 16.23
N ALA A 350 7.95 -2.11 17.36
CA ALA A 350 8.04 -3.43 17.99
C ALA A 350 6.70 -3.93 18.56
N ASP A 351 5.87 -3.01 19.05
CA ASP A 351 4.49 -3.21 19.49
C ASP A 351 3.60 -3.73 18.34
N GLU A 352 3.59 -3.02 17.21
CA GLU A 352 2.81 -3.38 16.02
C GLU A 352 3.29 -4.70 15.41
N PHE A 353 4.60 -4.94 15.41
CA PHE A 353 5.16 -6.23 14.99
C PHE A 353 4.70 -7.37 15.89
N LYS A 354 4.64 -7.16 17.21
CA LYS A 354 4.20 -8.17 18.18
C LYS A 354 2.75 -8.55 17.92
N GLU A 355 1.86 -7.58 17.78
CA GLU A 355 0.43 -7.77 17.44
C GLU A 355 0.28 -8.53 16.11
N TRP A 356 1.01 -8.10 15.07
CA TRP A 356 0.99 -8.79 13.78
C TRP A 356 1.53 -10.23 13.87
N SER A 357 2.60 -10.46 14.63
CA SER A 357 3.25 -11.77 14.71
C SER A 357 2.43 -12.84 15.45
N GLN A 358 1.48 -12.40 16.28
CA GLN A 358 0.48 -13.25 16.93
C GLN A 358 -0.57 -13.73 15.92
N SER A 359 -0.99 -12.84 15.02
CA SER A 359 -2.01 -13.11 14.02
C SER A 359 -1.48 -13.62 12.68
N SER A 360 -0.17 -13.55 12.42
CA SER A 360 0.42 -13.99 11.15
C SER A 360 1.87 -14.43 11.30
N PRO A 361 2.25 -15.63 10.78
CA PRO A 361 3.63 -16.07 10.72
C PRO A 361 4.41 -15.46 9.54
N LEU A 362 3.80 -14.57 8.74
CA LEU A 362 4.40 -14.05 7.51
C LEU A 362 4.74 -12.55 7.63
N CYS A 363 5.79 -12.10 6.95
CA CYS A 363 6.07 -10.67 6.83
C CYS A 363 4.99 -9.98 5.99
N SER A 364 4.37 -8.91 6.50
CA SER A 364 3.32 -8.16 5.78
C SER A 364 3.80 -7.57 4.44
N ARG A 365 5.09 -7.25 4.31
CA ARG A 365 5.69 -6.67 3.09
C ARG A 365 6.12 -7.70 2.06
N CYS A 366 6.93 -8.69 2.45
CA CYS A 366 7.58 -9.61 1.51
C CYS A 366 7.00 -11.03 1.51
N ASP A 367 5.92 -11.26 2.27
CA ASP A 367 5.23 -12.55 2.45
C ASP A 367 6.12 -13.69 2.95
N SER A 368 7.38 -13.41 3.34
CA SER A 368 8.30 -14.46 3.73
C SER A 368 7.99 -14.93 5.16
N PRO A 369 8.10 -16.24 5.44
CA PRO A 369 7.85 -16.78 6.76
C PRO A 369 8.84 -16.20 7.78
N ILE A 370 8.31 -15.77 8.92
CA ILE A 370 9.06 -15.26 10.05
C ILE A 370 9.35 -16.45 10.97
N PRO A 371 10.64 -16.77 11.23
CA PRO A 371 11.00 -17.89 12.09
C PRO A 371 10.34 -17.80 13.47
N ALA A 372 9.82 -18.92 13.99
CA ALA A 372 9.14 -18.94 15.29
C ALA A 372 10.00 -18.36 16.43
N LYS A 373 11.31 -18.65 16.42
CA LYS A 373 12.28 -18.07 17.36
C LYS A 373 12.33 -16.54 17.29
N PHE A 374 12.24 -15.97 16.09
CA PHE A 374 12.23 -14.52 15.88
C PHE A 374 10.88 -13.91 16.28
N ARG A 375 9.76 -14.61 16.10
CA ARG A 375 8.44 -14.13 16.57
C ARG A 375 8.38 -14.05 18.09
N ARG A 376 8.91 -15.05 18.79
CA ARG A 376 8.94 -15.09 20.27
C ARG A 376 9.88 -14.05 20.87
N ASN A 377 11.03 -13.81 20.23
CA ASN A 377 12.03 -12.86 20.71
C ASN A 377 12.62 -12.06 19.53
N PRO A 378 11.89 -11.06 19.02
CA PRO A 378 12.35 -10.27 17.89
C PRO A 378 13.51 -9.39 18.31
N LYS A 379 14.47 -9.19 17.41
CA LYS A 379 15.55 -8.26 17.65
C LYS A 379 15.04 -6.83 17.55
N VAL A 380 14.94 -6.15 18.69
CA VAL A 380 14.51 -4.75 18.78
C VAL A 380 15.73 -3.82 18.69
N TYR A 381 15.67 -2.86 17.77
CA TYR A 381 16.63 -1.77 17.65
C TYR A 381 16.07 -0.51 18.31
N SER A 382 16.93 0.33 18.88
CA SER A 382 16.48 1.62 19.40
C SER A 382 16.01 2.52 18.25
N VAL A 383 14.95 3.29 18.48
CA VAL A 383 14.45 4.24 17.47
C VAL A 383 15.52 5.27 17.11
N LYS A 384 16.33 5.71 18.09
CA LYS A 384 17.45 6.63 17.89
C LYS A 384 18.47 6.06 16.87
N ASP A 385 18.89 4.81 17.04
CA ASP A 385 19.85 4.17 16.15
C ASP A 385 19.28 3.97 14.74
N TYR A 386 18.03 3.53 14.66
CA TYR A 386 17.32 3.36 13.41
C TYR A 386 17.19 4.68 12.65
N TYR A 387 16.71 5.72 13.33
CA TYR A 387 16.55 7.07 12.77
C TYR A 387 17.88 7.65 12.25
N GLN A 388 18.99 7.46 12.99
CA GLN A 388 20.32 7.86 12.52
C GLN A 388 20.76 7.10 11.26
N ALA A 389 20.45 5.79 11.17
CA ALA A 389 20.72 5.00 9.97
C ALA A 389 19.87 5.47 8.78
N CYS A 390 18.58 5.77 9.00
CA CYS A 390 17.68 6.35 7.99
C CYS A 390 18.24 7.67 7.43
N ARG A 391 18.61 8.61 8.32
CA ARG A 391 19.21 9.90 7.90
C ARG A 391 20.50 9.70 7.12
N PHE A 392 21.34 8.74 7.52
CA PHE A 392 22.57 8.42 6.80
C PHE A 392 22.30 7.97 5.36
N TRP A 393 21.35 7.05 5.15
CA TRP A 393 21.01 6.56 3.81
C TRP A 393 20.29 7.62 2.97
N LEU A 394 19.35 8.37 3.54
CA LEU A 394 18.65 9.45 2.85
C LEU A 394 19.60 10.56 2.38
N LYS A 395 20.57 10.96 3.21
CA LYS A 395 21.62 11.92 2.80
C LYS A 395 22.49 11.37 1.66
N ARG A 396 22.80 10.07 1.69
CA ARG A 396 23.62 9.43 0.65
C ARG A 396 22.87 9.31 -0.68
N MET A 397 21.55 9.18 -0.64
CA MET A 397 20.71 9.15 -1.83
C MET A 397 20.60 10.51 -2.51
N LYS A 398 20.55 11.61 -1.75
CA LYS A 398 20.55 12.98 -2.33
C LYS A 398 21.86 13.39 -3.02
N LYS A 399 22.95 12.66 -2.77
CA LYS A 399 24.29 12.94 -3.33
C LYS A 399 24.59 12.14 -4.59
N LYS A 400 23.72 11.19 -4.94
CA LYS A 400 23.74 10.47 -6.20
C LYS A 400 22.65 11.06 -7.07
#